data_AF-A0A955SH72-F1
#
_entry.id   AF-A0A955SH72-F1
#
_cell.length_a   1.000
_cell.length_b   1.000
_cell.length_c   1.000
_cell.angle_alpha   90.00
_cell.angle_beta   90.00
_cell.angle_gamma   90.00
#
_symmetry.space_group_name_H-M   'P 1'
#
loop_
_entity.id
_entity.type
_entity.pdbx_description
1 polymer ?
#
loop_
_entity_poly.entity_id
_entity_poly.type
_entity_poly.pdbx_seq_one_letter_code
_entity_poly.pdbx_strand_id
1 'polypeptide(L)'
;MKIYLFNLWDRMRTGFWFTPGLITFAGILLSFFIPWLDAIQGDKITEFIGIPTVSPSAAHQLLGAIASAMITVTGVVFSITVVTLSIASSQFGPRLLRTFVSSRATQLSLGVFLAT
;
A
#
# COMPACT_ATOMS: atom_id res chain seq x y z
N MET A 1 -8.80 12.00 -28.06
CA MET A 1 -7.84 11.27 -27.19
C MET A 1 -8.09 11.45 -25.69
N LYS A 2 -8.31 12.68 -25.18
CA LYS A 2 -8.59 12.94 -23.74
C LYS A 2 -9.79 12.16 -23.15
N ILE A 3 -10.85 11.95 -23.93
CA ILE A 3 -12.08 11.24 -23.47
C ILE A 3 -11.82 9.73 -23.25
N TYR A 4 -10.97 9.11 -24.08
CA TYR A 4 -10.60 7.69 -23.91
C TYR A 4 -9.74 7.47 -22.67
N LEU A 5 -8.78 8.37 -22.40
CA LEU A 5 -7.97 8.35 -21.18
C LEU A 5 -8.82 8.55 -19.92
N PHE A 6 -9.81 9.45 -19.97
CA PHE A 6 -10.70 9.69 -18.82
C PHE A 6 -11.61 8.49 -18.53
N ASN A 7 -12.19 7.89 -19.57
CA ASN A 7 -13.02 6.69 -19.42
C ASN A 7 -12.21 5.44 -19.01
N LEU A 8 -10.97 5.32 -19.48
CA LEU A 8 -10.06 4.25 -19.07
C LEU A 8 -9.63 4.45 -17.62
N TRP A 9 -9.34 5.69 -17.22
CA TRP A 9 -9.03 6.05 -15.83
C TRP A 9 -10.20 5.74 -14.90
N ASP A 10 -11.43 6.09 -15.26
CA ASP A 10 -12.61 5.78 -14.44
C ASP A 10 -12.87 4.27 -14.35
N ARG A 11 -12.72 3.53 -15.45
CA ARG A 11 -12.80 2.07 -15.46
C ARG A 11 -11.72 1.41 -14.61
N MET A 12 -10.48 1.87 -14.71
CA MET A 12 -9.37 1.35 -13.90
C MET A 12 -9.59 1.67 -12.42
N ARG A 13 -10.10 2.86 -12.09
CA ARG A 13 -10.40 3.29 -10.72
C ARG A 13 -11.58 2.55 -10.09
N THR A 14 -12.53 2.05 -10.89
CA THR A 14 -13.57 1.13 -10.42
C THR A 14 -13.06 -0.29 -10.16
N GLY A 15 -11.86 -0.63 -10.62
CA GLY A 15 -11.22 -1.92 -10.36
C GLY A 15 -10.59 -1.97 -8.97
N PHE A 16 -10.92 -3.01 -8.19
CA PHE A 16 -10.40 -3.23 -6.84
C PHE A 16 -8.87 -3.18 -6.74
N TRP A 17 -8.18 -3.72 -7.72
CA TRP A 17 -6.72 -3.94 -7.68
C TRP A 17 -5.88 -2.79 -8.22
N PHE A 18 -6.47 -1.85 -8.97
CA PHE A 18 -5.69 -0.80 -9.63
C PHE A 18 -5.05 0.16 -8.62
N THR A 19 -5.85 0.72 -7.72
CA THR A 19 -5.36 1.66 -6.69
C THR A 19 -4.36 1.00 -5.73
N PRO A 20 -4.63 -0.18 -5.14
CA PRO A 20 -3.64 -0.89 -4.33
C PRO A 20 -2.35 -1.18 -5.09
N GLY A 21 -2.46 -1.71 -6.32
CA GLY A 21 -1.31 -2.02 -7.16
C GLY A 21 -0.46 -0.79 -7.49
N LEU A 22 -1.08 0.36 -7.72
CA LEU A 22 -0.38 1.62 -7.95
C LEU A 22 0.39 2.07 -6.69
N ILE A 23 -0.19 1.92 -5.50
CA ILE A 23 0.46 2.27 -4.22
C ILE A 23 1.66 1.36 -3.97
N THR A 24 1.49 0.04 -4.13
CA THR A 24 2.58 -0.92 -4.00
C THR A 24 3.69 -0.65 -5.01
N PHE A 25 3.34 -0.36 -6.27
CA PHE A 25 4.32 -0.02 -7.29
C PHE A 25 5.08 1.27 -6.97
N ALA A 26 4.38 2.30 -6.47
CA ALA A 26 5.02 3.52 -6.01
C ALA A 26 5.97 3.25 -4.83
N GLY A 27 5.60 2.39 -3.88
CA GLY A 27 6.46 1.95 -2.79
C GLY A 27 7.75 1.27 -3.28
N ILE A 28 7.63 0.36 -4.26
CA ILE A 28 8.77 -0.29 -4.91
C ILE A 28 9.68 0.75 -5.57
N LEU A 29 9.13 1.72 -6.31
CA LEU A 29 9.92 2.78 -6.92
C LEU A 29 10.64 3.63 -5.87
N LEU A 30 9.96 3.97 -4.77
CA LEU A 30 10.56 4.72 -3.66
C LEU A 30 11.69 3.92 -2.99
N SER A 31 11.56 2.60 -2.89
CA SER A 31 12.60 1.72 -2.35
C SER A 31 13.93 1.80 -3.13
N PHE A 32 13.87 2.04 -4.44
CA PHE A 32 15.08 2.28 -5.24
C PHE A 32 15.52 3.76 -5.25
N PHE A 33 14.55 4.68 -5.21
CA PHE A 33 14.82 6.11 -5.31
C PHE A 33 15.47 6.69 -4.04
N ILE A 34 15.02 6.28 -2.86
CA ILE A 34 15.53 6.80 -1.58
C ILE A 34 17.02 6.48 -1.39
N PRO A 35 17.51 5.24 -1.57
CA PRO A 35 18.94 4.95 -1.44
C PRO A 35 19.80 5.67 -2.48
N TRP A 36 19.26 5.86 -3.70
CA TRP A 36 19.95 6.64 -4.74
C TRP A 36 20.12 8.10 -4.32
N LEU A 37 19.09 8.70 -3.72
CA LEU A 37 19.14 10.07 -3.22
C LEU A 37 20.08 10.19 -2.00
N ASP A 38 20.05 9.20 -1.11
CA ASP A 38 20.92 9.11 0.06
C ASP A 38 22.40 9.03 -0.35
N ALA A 39 22.74 8.30 -1.42
CA ALA A 39 24.10 8.22 -1.93
C ALA A 39 24.66 9.57 -2.46
N ILE A 40 23.80 10.54 -2.78
CA ILE A 40 24.23 11.85 -3.32
C ILE A 40 24.28 12.91 -2.21
N GLN A 41 23.38 12.85 -1.23
CA GLN A 41 23.16 13.93 -0.24
C GLN A 41 23.06 13.49 1.23
N GLY A 42 23.15 12.18 1.52
CA GLY A 42 22.88 11.59 2.83
C GLY A 42 23.70 12.17 3.97
N ASP A 43 25.02 12.35 3.77
CA ASP A 43 25.92 12.85 4.81
C ASP A 43 25.55 14.28 5.27
N LYS A 44 25.17 15.16 4.32
CA LYS A 44 24.81 16.56 4.63
C LYS A 44 23.48 16.69 5.35
N ILE A 45 22.53 15.80 5.03
CA ILE A 45 21.19 15.79 5.63
C ILE A 45 21.29 15.26 7.07
N THR A 46 22.06 14.20 7.29
CA THR A 46 22.23 13.58 8.60
C THR A 46 22.93 14.52 9.59
N GLU A 47 23.95 15.24 9.13
CA GLU A 47 24.68 16.25 9.92
C GLU A 47 23.80 17.47 10.27
N PHE A 48 22.92 17.91 9.35
CA PHE A 48 22.01 19.03 9.60
C PHE A 48 20.89 18.70 10.59
N ILE A 49 20.35 17.47 10.56
CA ILE A 49 19.19 17.08 11.37
C ILE A 49 19.61 16.43 12.70
N GLY A 50 20.87 15.99 12.84
CA GLY A 50 21.42 15.43 14.08
C GLY A 50 20.84 14.06 14.45
N ILE A 51 20.45 13.26 13.44
CA ILE A 51 19.85 11.94 13.66
C ILE A 51 20.96 10.90 13.89
N PRO A 52 20.85 10.01 14.89
CA PRO A 52 21.82 8.94 15.09
C PRO A 52 21.90 8.03 13.86
N THR A 53 23.11 7.77 13.39
CA THR A 53 23.35 6.82 12.29
C THR A 53 23.04 5.40 12.75
N VAL A 54 22.04 4.76 12.15
CA VAL A 54 21.74 3.34 12.34
C VAL A 54 22.61 2.53 11.38
N SER A 55 23.14 1.39 11.83
CA SER A 55 23.89 0.52 10.92
C SER A 55 22.97 0.00 9.80
N PRO A 56 23.46 -0.09 8.54
CA PRO A 56 22.64 -0.58 7.43
C PRO A 56 22.05 -1.98 7.68
N SER A 57 22.79 -2.84 8.40
CA SER A 57 22.34 -4.18 8.78
C SER A 57 21.19 -4.15 9.79
N ALA A 58 21.23 -3.28 10.81
CA ALA A 58 20.14 -3.13 11.76
C ALA A 58 18.88 -2.58 11.09
N ALA A 59 19.03 -1.61 10.18
CA ALA A 59 17.91 -1.07 9.40
C ALA A 59 17.24 -2.15 8.53
N HIS A 60 18.03 -2.96 7.79
CA HIS A 60 17.50 -4.06 6.99
C HIS A 60 16.80 -5.13 7.84
N GLN A 61 17.36 -5.48 9.00
CA GLN A 61 16.72 -6.44 9.92
C GLN A 61 15.39 -5.91 10.44
N LEU A 62 15.33 -4.64 10.84
CA LEU A 62 14.12 -4.01 11.34
C LEU A 62 13.04 -3.92 10.23
N LEU A 63 13.42 -3.47 9.04
CA LEU A 63 12.51 -3.42 7.88
C LEU A 63 12.02 -4.83 7.48
N GLY A 64 12.89 -5.84 7.50
CA GLY A 64 12.51 -7.23 7.24
C GLY A 64 11.54 -7.80 8.31
N ALA A 65 11.77 -7.46 9.58
CA ALA A 65 10.85 -7.82 10.67
C ALA A 65 9.48 -7.15 10.48
N ILE A 66 9.45 -5.87 10.11
CA ILE A 66 8.20 -5.16 9.81
C ILE A 66 7.50 -5.78 8.61
N ALA A 67 8.20 -6.04 7.50
CA ALA A 67 7.62 -6.64 6.30
C ALA A 67 6.98 -8.01 6.59
N SER A 68 7.69 -8.87 7.33
CA SER A 68 7.15 -10.19 7.71
C SER A 68 5.93 -10.10 8.64
N ALA A 69 5.93 -9.16 9.60
CA ALA A 69 4.77 -8.89 10.43
C ALA A 69 3.58 -8.37 9.59
N MET A 70 3.83 -7.48 8.63
CA MET A 70 2.80 -6.88 7.78
C MET A 70 2.14 -7.89 6.84
N ILE A 71 2.85 -8.92 6.37
CA ILE A 71 2.22 -10.04 5.63
C ILE A 71 1.14 -10.71 6.49
N THR A 72 1.46 -10.96 7.76
CA THR A 72 0.53 -11.60 8.71
C THR A 72 -0.66 -10.69 9.02
N VAL A 73 -0.40 -9.42 9.34
CA VAL A 73 -1.44 -8.42 9.62
C VAL A 73 -2.38 -8.26 8.43
N THR A 74 -1.84 -8.15 7.22
CA THR A 74 -2.63 -8.04 5.98
C THR A 74 -3.52 -9.26 5.79
N GLY A 75 -2.98 -10.46 5.97
CA GLY A 75 -3.74 -11.70 5.87
C GLY A 75 -4.88 -11.79 6.88
N VAL A 76 -4.63 -11.41 8.13
CA VAL A 76 -5.66 -11.40 9.19
C VAL A 76 -6.75 -10.38 8.90
N VAL A 77 -6.39 -9.14 8.58
CA VAL A 77 -7.35 -8.07 8.26
C VAL A 77 -8.19 -8.44 7.04
N PHE A 78 -7.57 -8.97 5.99
CA PHE A 78 -8.28 -9.42 4.80
C PHE A 78 -9.27 -10.55 5.12
N SER A 79 -8.82 -11.55 5.90
CA SER A 79 -9.66 -12.68 6.30
C SER A 79 -10.89 -12.23 7.08
N ILE A 80 -10.71 -11.39 8.11
CA ILE A 80 -11.83 -10.86 8.90
C ILE A 80 -12.75 -10.01 8.02
N THR A 81 -12.20 -9.17 7.15
CA THR A 81 -12.98 -8.34 6.23
C THR A 81 -13.86 -9.18 5.31
N VAL A 82 -13.31 -10.24 4.70
CA VAL A 82 -14.08 -11.14 3.83
C VAL A 82 -15.19 -11.86 4.60
N VAL A 83 -14.90 -12.35 5.81
CA VAL A 83 -15.90 -13.00 6.67
C VAL A 83 -17.03 -12.03 7.02
N THR A 84 -16.70 -10.83 7.50
CA THR A 84 -17.68 -9.80 7.82
C THR A 84 -18.51 -9.41 6.60
N LEU A 85 -17.89 -9.24 5.44
CA LEU A 85 -18.57 -8.86 4.21
C LEU A 85 -19.47 -9.98 3.67
N SER A 86 -19.08 -11.25 3.85
CA SER A 86 -19.89 -12.42 3.51
C SER A 86 -21.16 -12.46 4.34
N ILE A 87 -21.06 -12.23 5.66
CA ILE A 87 -22.23 -12.18 6.56
C ILE A 87 -23.11 -10.98 6.23
N ALA A 88 -22.54 -9.79 5.99
CA ALA A 88 -23.31 -8.62 5.62
C ALA A 88 -24.03 -8.82 4.27
N SER A 89 -23.39 -9.46 3.30
CA SER A 89 -23.97 -9.70 1.97
C SER A 89 -25.10 -10.73 2.00
N SER A 90 -25.09 -11.68 2.94
CA SER A 90 -26.23 -12.59 3.11
C SER A 90 -27.45 -11.89 3.71
N GLN A 91 -27.26 -10.84 4.52
CA GLN A 91 -28.33 -10.08 5.16
C GLN A 91 -28.88 -8.95 4.28
N PHE A 92 -28.01 -8.20 3.61
CA PHE A 92 -28.36 -6.98 2.86
C PHE A 92 -28.18 -7.11 1.34
N GLY A 93 -27.76 -8.28 0.87
CA GLY A 93 -27.58 -8.60 -0.54
C GLY A 93 -26.21 -8.23 -1.13
N PRO A 94 -25.92 -8.68 -2.37
CA PRO A 94 -24.60 -8.59 -3.00
C PRO A 94 -24.15 -7.16 -3.35
N ARG A 95 -25.04 -6.17 -3.26
CA ARG A 95 -24.71 -4.76 -3.53
C ARG A 95 -23.71 -4.20 -2.52
N LEU A 96 -23.77 -4.62 -1.25
CA LEU A 96 -22.81 -4.18 -0.23
C LEU A 96 -21.38 -4.59 -0.58
N LEU A 97 -21.16 -5.84 -0.99
CA LEU A 97 -19.84 -6.32 -1.41
C LEU A 97 -19.29 -5.49 -2.55
N ARG A 98 -20.11 -5.23 -3.58
CA ARG A 98 -19.69 -4.42 -4.74
C ARG A 98 -19.31 -2.99 -4.32
N THR A 99 -20.11 -2.36 -3.48
CA THR A 99 -19.82 -1.00 -2.98
C THR A 99 -18.56 -0.97 -2.12
N PHE A 100 -18.38 -1.96 -1.22
CA PHE A 100 -17.22 -2.06 -0.34
C PHE A 100 -15.91 -2.25 -1.11
N VAL A 101 -15.90 -3.16 -2.10
CA VAL A 101 -14.74 -3.44 -2.96
C VAL A 101 -14.44 -2.24 -3.89
N SER A 102 -15.45 -1.49 -4.31
CA SER A 102 -15.26 -0.27 -5.11
C SER A 102 -14.89 0.99 -4.30
N SER A 103 -14.94 0.91 -2.97
CA SER A 103 -14.67 2.05 -2.09
C SER A 103 -13.19 2.41 -2.08
N ARG A 104 -12.89 3.70 -2.19
CA ARG A 104 -11.50 4.19 -2.07
C ARG A 104 -10.91 3.90 -0.70
N ALA A 105 -11.71 3.91 0.37
CA ALA A 105 -11.19 3.62 1.70
C ALA A 105 -10.64 2.19 1.76
N THR A 106 -11.39 1.21 1.26
CA THR A 106 -10.97 -0.19 1.18
C THR A 106 -9.71 -0.35 0.32
N GLN A 107 -9.69 0.30 -0.85
CA GLN A 107 -8.55 0.24 -1.76
C GLN A 107 -7.28 0.90 -1.18
N LEU A 108 -7.41 2.03 -0.50
CA LEU A 108 -6.30 2.71 0.16
C LEU A 108 -5.76 1.88 1.32
N SER A 109 -6.62 1.35 2.18
CA SER A 109 -6.21 0.50 3.30
C SER A 109 -5.42 -0.72 2.81
N LEU A 110 -5.94 -1.42 1.80
CA LEU A 110 -5.25 -2.57 1.21
C LEU A 110 -3.91 -2.16 0.58
N GLY A 111 -3.88 -1.07 -0.18
CA GLY A 111 -2.66 -0.57 -0.81
C GLY A 111 -1.58 -0.21 0.19
N VAL A 112 -1.93 0.46 1.29
CA VAL A 112 -0.98 0.83 2.36
C VAL A 112 -0.43 -0.39 3.08
N PHE A 113 -1.28 -1.36 3.42
CA PHE A 113 -0.82 -2.60 4.05
C PHE A 113 0.13 -3.41 3.16
N LEU A 114 -0.10 -3.41 1.84
CA LEU A 114 0.75 -4.10 0.88
C LEU A 114 2.04 -3.34 0.52
N ALA A 115 2.08 -2.03 0.68
CA ALA A 115 3.20 -1.18 0.28
C ALA A 115 4.19 -0.89 1.42
N THR A 116 3.92 -1.40 2.62
CA THR A 116 4.83 -1.36 3.77
C THR A 116 5.91 -2.41 3.61
#